data_AF-A0A2W2B2D3-F1
#
_entry.id   AF-A0A2W2B2D3-F1
#
_cell.length_a   1.000
_cell.length_b   1.000
_cell.length_c   1.000
_cell.angle_alpha   90.00
_cell.angle_beta   90.00
_cell.angle_gamma   90.00
#
_symmetry.space_group_name_H-M   'P 1'
#
loop_
_entity.id
_entity.type
_entity.pdbx_description
1 polymer ?
#
loop_
_entity_poly.entity_id
_entity_poly.type
_entity_poly.pdbx_seq_one_letter_code
_entity_poly.pdbx_strand_id
1 'polypeptide(L)'
;MKQKIIGNWPVLLCVLLFGVNVFACYPGFISPDTIDQYHQALTGVYDDWHPPVMALLWHCFMFVQKGTGPMLLFQLAMLWTACAILMSCFRNNVIKLFVLLFCCSPIVQNFAGYIVKDVHMAFSWLLAISIILRAIVQERKLSKPEVVAVLVLLLYGTWVRINALPGVLPLLYLLVRQQFPLLKEIKKAGLSVAGCLALLVIMSGVQNLVIKPEATHPENKLFLQDLSGIFVHTNQNVFPDFMYDPDANFDTAYIRTHFTTATFDDIWARNMIVDGDSVAVLKHSWQKAVKENFPLYLRNRYDGFLYFLRIKNRPNVKLTYYWFFATPNQFQFAVRHNGLLDAMERSVKLQANFIYMKPWFWLLVNVLLFPLAFRMKRGKMQLPFLMLLISSLFYLLPQFFIYQIDTDFRYFYWNCVAVSLAAILLVNGQWAKVKDETSKVKNA
;
A
#
# COMPACT_ATOMS: atom_id res chain seq x y z
N MET A 1 8.73 -34.30 19.08
CA MET A 1 10.15 -33.94 19.25
C MET A 1 10.24 -32.46 19.63
N LYS A 2 10.64 -32.18 20.87
CA LYS A 2 10.64 -30.84 21.48
C LYS A 2 11.55 -29.89 20.68
N GLN A 3 10.97 -28.79 20.18
CA GLN A 3 11.73 -27.68 19.60
C GLN A 3 12.67 -27.13 20.68
N LYS A 4 13.97 -27.40 20.54
CA LYS A 4 15.01 -26.62 21.23
C LYS A 4 14.81 -25.17 20.82
N ILE A 5 14.57 -24.34 21.82
CA ILE A 5 14.44 -22.88 21.75
C ILE A 5 15.58 -22.37 20.87
N ILE A 6 15.22 -21.95 19.65
CA ILE A 6 16.11 -21.24 18.73
C ILE A 6 16.50 -19.97 19.49
N GLY A 7 17.80 -19.77 19.76
CA GLY A 7 18.27 -18.71 20.64
C GLY A 7 17.65 -17.35 20.31
N ASN A 8 17.33 -16.57 21.35
CA ASN A 8 16.56 -15.32 21.29
C ASN A 8 17.23 -14.19 20.48
N TRP A 9 18.36 -14.44 19.81
CA TRP A 9 19.12 -13.43 19.08
C TRP A 9 18.34 -12.73 17.95
N PRO A 10 17.44 -13.37 17.16
CA PRO A 10 16.71 -12.65 16.12
C PRO A 10 15.75 -11.61 16.72
N VAL A 11 15.14 -11.94 17.86
CA VAL A 11 14.24 -11.04 18.58
C VAL A 11 15.03 -9.87 19.17
N LEU A 12 16.13 -10.14 19.87
CA LEU A 12 17.00 -9.10 20.43
C LEU A 12 17.54 -8.16 19.35
N LEU A 13 17.94 -8.71 18.20
CA LEU A 13 18.40 -7.91 17.07
C LEU A 13 17.29 -7.05 16.47
N CYS A 14 16.07 -7.59 16.31
CA CYS A 14 14.93 -6.79 15.83
C CYS A 14 14.53 -5.69 16.83
N VAL A 15 14.64 -5.94 18.15
CA VAL A 15 14.40 -4.92 19.18
C VAL A 15 15.46 -3.82 19.11
N LEU A 16 16.73 -4.19 18.95
CA LEU A 16 17.82 -3.21 18.77
C LEU A 16 17.57 -2.35 17.52
N LEU A 17 17.27 -2.98 16.38
CA LEU A 17 17.05 -2.27 15.12
C LEU A 17 15.77 -1.44 15.14
N PHE A 18 14.72 -1.88 15.84
CA PHE A 18 13.56 -1.06 16.14
C PHE A 18 13.97 0.22 16.88
N GLY A 19 14.78 0.11 17.94
CA GLY A 19 15.30 1.26 18.67
C GLY A 19 16.13 2.20 17.81
N VAL A 20 17.02 1.67 16.96
CA VAL A 20 17.81 2.45 15.98
C VAL A 20 16.90 3.17 15.00
N ASN A 21 15.88 2.48 14.46
CA ASN A 21 14.97 3.04 13.46
C ASN A 21 14.07 4.13 14.06
N VAL A 22 13.60 3.94 15.30
CA VAL A 22 12.87 4.96 16.07
C VAL A 22 13.77 6.16 16.32
N PHE A 23 14.99 5.95 16.84
CA PHE A 23 15.91 7.06 17.10
C PHE A 23 16.21 7.87 15.84
N ALA A 24 16.40 7.21 14.69
CA ALA A 24 16.65 7.89 13.44
C ALA A 24 15.44 8.72 12.97
N CYS A 25 14.23 8.17 13.03
CA CYS A 25 13.06 8.78 12.41
C CYS A 25 12.17 9.60 13.36
N TYR A 26 12.38 9.59 14.68
CA TYR A 26 11.47 10.25 15.64
C TYR A 26 11.45 11.78 15.46
N PRO A 27 10.26 12.44 15.47
CA PRO A 27 8.92 11.89 15.77
C PRO A 27 8.13 11.42 14.53
N GLY A 28 8.76 11.26 13.38
CA GLY A 28 8.18 10.85 12.11
C GLY A 28 8.20 11.97 11.08
N PHE A 29 8.02 11.60 9.83
CA PHE A 29 7.94 12.54 8.70
C PHE A 29 6.48 12.73 8.30
N ILE A 30 6.13 13.95 7.89
CA ILE A 30 4.74 14.37 7.68
C ILE A 30 4.57 15.08 6.34
N SER A 31 3.42 14.89 5.73
CA SER A 31 2.97 15.55 4.50
C SER A 31 1.67 16.31 4.72
N PRO A 32 1.13 17.04 3.72
CA PRO A 32 -0.20 17.63 3.82
C PRO A 32 -1.27 16.62 4.25
N ASP A 33 -1.29 15.42 3.64
CA ASP A 33 -2.20 14.32 4.03
C ASP A 33 -2.05 13.98 5.53
N THR A 34 -0.81 13.94 6.04
CA THR A 34 -0.54 13.62 7.44
C THR A 34 -1.04 14.72 8.39
N ILE A 35 -0.84 15.98 8.00
CA ILE A 35 -1.25 17.16 8.78
C ILE A 35 -2.77 17.21 8.88
N ASP A 36 -3.45 16.96 7.74
CA ASP A 36 -4.90 16.89 7.67
C ASP A 36 -5.45 15.76 8.57
N GLN A 37 -4.94 14.53 8.44
CA GLN A 37 -5.37 13.43 9.31
C GLN A 37 -5.09 13.67 10.79
N TYR A 38 -3.99 14.36 11.13
CA TYR A 38 -3.72 14.77 12.50
C TYR A 38 -4.70 15.84 12.99
N HIS A 39 -5.06 16.79 12.14
CA HIS A 39 -6.07 17.80 12.46
C HIS A 39 -7.44 17.16 12.70
N GLN A 40 -7.88 16.25 11.82
CA GLN A 40 -9.13 15.50 12.01
C GLN A 40 -9.11 14.69 13.32
N ALA A 41 -7.98 14.06 13.63
CA ALA A 41 -7.82 13.34 14.90
C ALA A 41 -7.88 14.27 16.13
N LEU A 42 -7.42 15.52 16.02
CA LEU A 42 -7.49 16.50 17.10
C LEU A 42 -8.90 17.06 17.31
N THR A 43 -9.59 17.39 16.23
CA THR A 43 -10.92 18.04 16.27
C THR A 43 -12.04 17.02 16.47
N GLY A 44 -11.83 15.76 16.09
CA GLY A 44 -12.87 14.75 16.01
C GLY A 44 -13.85 14.98 14.85
N VAL A 45 -13.56 15.93 13.96
CA VAL A 45 -14.30 16.20 12.74
C VAL A 45 -13.57 15.50 11.60
N TYR A 46 -14.27 14.60 10.91
CA TYR A 46 -13.71 13.78 9.85
C TYR A 46 -14.42 14.09 8.54
N ASP A 47 -13.68 14.01 7.43
CA ASP A 47 -14.22 14.11 6.07
C ASP A 47 -14.00 12.81 5.29
N ASP A 48 -14.55 12.73 4.08
CA ASP A 48 -14.39 11.58 3.18
C ASP A 48 -13.18 11.70 2.23
N TRP A 49 -12.39 12.77 2.33
CA TRP A 49 -11.21 12.99 1.51
C TRP A 49 -10.19 11.86 1.71
N HIS A 50 -10.09 11.39 2.94
CA HIS A 50 -9.32 10.22 3.32
C HIS A 50 -10.17 9.25 4.15
N PRO A 51 -9.91 7.93 4.09
CA PRO A 51 -10.54 7.03 5.03
C PRO A 51 -10.20 7.42 6.48
N PRO A 52 -11.20 7.63 7.36
CA PRO A 52 -11.02 8.22 8.69
C PRO A 52 -10.31 7.30 9.68
N VAL A 53 -10.10 6.03 9.32
CA VAL A 53 -9.63 4.97 10.23
C VAL A 53 -8.21 5.23 10.74
N MET A 54 -7.35 5.85 9.92
CA MET A 54 -6.02 6.24 10.39
C MET A 54 -6.10 7.41 11.38
N ALA A 55 -6.97 8.40 11.12
CA ALA A 55 -7.19 9.53 12.02
C ALA A 55 -7.85 9.09 13.34
N LEU A 56 -8.81 8.15 13.30
CA LEU A 56 -9.43 7.56 14.50
C LEU A 56 -8.41 6.79 15.35
N LEU A 57 -7.56 5.96 14.72
CA LEU A 57 -6.47 5.30 15.45
C LEU A 57 -5.56 6.35 16.11
N TRP A 58 -5.26 7.42 15.39
CA TRP A 58 -4.45 8.51 15.92
C TRP A 58 -5.13 9.21 17.09
N HIS A 59 -6.43 9.48 17.03
CA HIS A 59 -7.22 10.02 18.13
C HIS A 59 -7.09 9.15 19.38
N CYS A 60 -7.16 7.81 19.23
CA CYS A 60 -6.92 6.89 20.34
C CYS A 60 -5.49 7.01 20.92
N PHE A 61 -4.47 7.22 20.10
CA PHE A 61 -3.10 7.42 20.59
C PHE A 61 -2.88 8.76 21.28
N MET A 62 -3.73 9.76 21.02
CA MET A 62 -3.64 11.05 21.71
C MET A 62 -3.96 10.96 23.20
N PHE A 63 -4.67 9.91 23.64
CA PHE A 63 -4.85 9.62 25.08
C PHE A 63 -3.52 9.25 25.77
N VAL A 64 -2.53 8.78 25.02
CA VAL A 64 -1.19 8.44 25.53
C VAL A 64 -0.24 9.62 25.36
N GLN A 65 -0.11 10.13 24.13
CA GLN A 65 0.78 11.24 23.82
C GLN A 65 0.26 12.00 22.59
N LYS A 66 0.17 13.33 22.68
CA LYS A 66 -0.10 14.17 21.51
C LYS A 66 1.12 14.22 20.58
N GLY A 67 0.86 14.21 19.28
CA GLY A 67 1.86 14.36 18.23
C GLY A 67 1.98 13.12 17.35
N THR A 68 3.05 13.07 16.56
CA THR A 68 3.29 12.06 15.51
C THR A 68 4.02 10.81 16.02
N GLY A 69 4.73 10.93 17.14
CA GLY A 69 5.55 9.87 17.72
C GLY A 69 4.82 8.52 17.91
N PRO A 70 3.61 8.47 18.51
CA PRO A 70 2.88 7.21 18.68
C PRO A 70 2.58 6.47 17.37
N MET A 71 2.24 7.20 16.30
CA MET A 71 2.00 6.60 14.98
C MET A 71 3.28 6.02 14.38
N LEU A 72 4.40 6.75 14.51
CA LEU A 72 5.71 6.23 14.11
C LEU A 72 6.08 4.95 14.86
N LEU A 73 5.93 4.95 16.20
CA LEU A 73 6.21 3.79 17.02
C LEU A 73 5.35 2.60 16.60
N PHE A 74 4.06 2.83 16.33
CA PHE A 74 3.13 1.80 15.90
C PHE A 74 3.53 1.18 14.55
N GLN A 75 3.82 2.00 13.52
CA GLN A 75 4.22 1.48 12.21
C GLN A 75 5.56 0.73 12.26
N LEU A 76 6.54 1.24 13.01
CA LEU A 76 7.83 0.57 13.18
C LEU A 76 7.71 -0.72 14.00
N ALA A 77 6.84 -0.75 15.02
CA ALA A 77 6.58 -1.95 15.79
C ALA A 77 5.99 -3.05 14.91
N MET A 78 5.09 -2.72 13.98
CA MET A 78 4.57 -3.69 13.01
C MET A 78 5.67 -4.24 12.11
N LEU A 79 6.52 -3.38 11.53
CA LEU A 79 7.64 -3.79 10.66
C LEU A 79 8.60 -4.76 11.38
N TRP A 80 9.10 -4.36 12.56
CA TRP A 80 10.13 -5.13 13.26
C TRP A 80 9.56 -6.40 13.93
N THR A 81 8.30 -6.38 14.35
CA THR A 81 7.60 -7.61 14.79
C THR A 81 7.43 -8.58 13.63
N ALA A 82 7.07 -8.10 12.44
CA ALA A 82 6.97 -8.93 11.25
C ALA A 82 8.33 -9.55 10.90
N CYS A 83 9.41 -8.77 10.93
CA CYS A 83 10.78 -9.24 10.74
C CYS A 83 11.14 -10.38 11.72
N ALA A 84 10.89 -10.19 13.02
CA ALA A 84 11.18 -11.19 14.04
C ALA A 84 10.40 -12.50 13.81
N ILE A 85 9.11 -12.39 13.47
CA ILE A 85 8.26 -13.55 13.14
C ILE A 85 8.79 -14.26 11.89
N LEU A 86 9.12 -13.53 10.82
CA LEU A 86 9.66 -14.11 9.58
C LEU A 86 10.99 -14.81 9.81
N MET A 87 11.92 -14.21 10.56
CA MET A 87 13.19 -14.87 10.90
C MET A 87 12.98 -16.17 11.68
N SER A 88 11.92 -16.27 12.49
CA SER A 88 11.56 -17.51 13.21
C SER A 88 11.02 -18.61 12.29
N CYS A 89 10.49 -18.24 11.11
CA CYS A 89 9.96 -19.17 10.12
C CYS A 89 11.06 -19.94 9.38
N PHE A 90 12.30 -19.43 9.34
CA PHE A 90 13.39 -20.01 8.56
C PHE A 90 14.47 -20.61 9.46
N ARG A 91 14.96 -21.80 9.11
CA ARG A 91 16.09 -22.43 9.82
C ARG A 91 17.46 -21.93 9.32
N ASN A 92 17.56 -21.58 8.04
CA ASN A 92 18.82 -21.14 7.42
C ASN A 92 19.15 -19.69 7.80
N ASN A 93 20.33 -19.46 8.38
CA ASN A 93 20.78 -18.13 8.78
C ASN A 93 20.97 -17.17 7.60
N VAL A 94 21.28 -17.67 6.39
CA VAL A 94 21.34 -16.84 5.17
C VAL A 94 19.96 -16.30 4.81
N ILE A 95 18.91 -17.11 4.92
CA ILE A 95 17.53 -16.65 4.66
C ILE A 95 17.08 -15.67 5.74
N LYS A 96 17.45 -15.90 7.01
CA LYS A 96 17.21 -14.92 8.08
C LYS A 96 17.91 -13.59 7.81
N LEU A 97 19.14 -13.63 7.29
CA LEU A 97 19.88 -12.45 6.86
C LEU A 97 19.15 -11.75 5.71
N PHE A 98 18.61 -12.46 4.72
CA PHE A 98 17.81 -11.83 3.66
C PHE A 98 16.52 -11.18 4.18
N VAL A 99 15.84 -11.77 5.16
CA VAL A 99 14.69 -11.13 5.84
C VAL A 99 15.11 -9.84 6.53
N LEU A 100 16.25 -9.86 7.24
CA LEU A 100 16.79 -8.70 7.92
C LEU A 100 17.18 -7.59 6.93
N LEU A 101 17.94 -7.95 5.89
CA LEU A 101 18.36 -7.03 4.83
C LEU A 101 17.18 -6.46 4.06
N PHE A 102 16.11 -7.24 3.87
CA PHE A 102 14.86 -6.74 3.31
C PHE A 102 14.24 -5.64 4.19
N CYS A 103 14.10 -5.86 5.50
CA CYS A 103 13.54 -4.85 6.40
C CYS A 103 14.44 -3.62 6.55
N CYS A 104 15.76 -3.79 6.49
CA CYS A 104 16.74 -2.70 6.47
C CYS A 104 16.91 -2.05 5.08
N SER A 105 16.30 -2.61 4.03
CA SER A 105 16.59 -2.18 2.67
C SER A 105 16.12 -0.74 2.43
N PRO A 106 16.79 0.02 1.55
CA PRO A 106 16.36 1.37 1.16
C PRO A 106 14.92 1.42 0.64
N ILE A 107 14.45 0.36 -0.01
CA ILE A 107 13.08 0.25 -0.56
C ILE A 107 12.02 0.18 0.54
N VAL A 108 12.36 -0.35 1.72
CA VAL A 108 11.47 -0.36 2.89
C VAL A 108 11.69 0.92 3.70
N GLN A 109 12.95 1.30 3.92
CA GLN A 109 13.31 2.39 4.82
C GLN A 109 13.05 3.79 4.25
N ASN A 110 12.90 3.96 2.94
CA ASN A 110 12.56 5.23 2.29
C ASN A 110 11.25 5.87 2.78
N PHE A 111 10.31 5.05 3.25
CA PHE A 111 9.03 5.47 3.79
C PHE A 111 8.76 4.94 5.20
N ALA A 112 9.66 4.14 5.80
CA ALA A 112 9.44 3.54 7.12
C ALA A 112 9.23 4.57 8.25
N GLY A 113 9.73 5.81 8.11
CA GLY A 113 9.46 6.91 9.04
C GLY A 113 8.35 7.86 8.60
N TYR A 114 7.82 7.71 7.38
CA TYR A 114 6.78 8.56 6.83
C TYR A 114 5.41 8.09 7.34
N ILE A 115 4.70 8.96 8.04
CA ILE A 115 3.40 8.64 8.63
C ILE A 115 2.33 8.82 7.55
N VAL A 116 2.08 7.73 6.83
CA VAL A 116 1.14 7.73 5.70
C VAL A 116 0.43 6.40 5.56
N LYS A 117 -0.82 6.45 5.09
CA LYS A 117 -1.71 5.30 4.84
C LYS A 117 -1.06 4.14 4.09
N ASP A 118 -0.21 4.42 3.09
CA ASP A 118 0.49 3.40 2.31
C ASP A 118 1.44 2.52 3.17
N VAL A 119 2.15 3.15 4.10
CA VAL A 119 3.12 2.48 4.98
C VAL A 119 2.38 1.69 6.05
N HIS A 120 1.35 2.30 6.67
CA HIS A 120 0.50 1.64 7.65
C HIS A 120 -0.18 0.38 7.08
N MET A 121 -0.72 0.47 5.86
CA MET A 121 -1.26 -0.68 5.15
C MET A 121 -0.20 -1.76 4.92
N ALA A 122 0.94 -1.39 4.31
CA ALA A 122 1.96 -2.36 3.94
C ALA A 122 2.54 -3.09 5.14
N PHE A 123 2.83 -2.38 6.24
CA PHE A 123 3.38 -3.00 7.45
C PHE A 123 2.35 -3.83 8.21
N SER A 124 1.09 -3.39 8.25
CA SER A 124 0.00 -4.18 8.83
C SER A 124 -0.18 -5.51 8.09
N TRP A 125 -0.21 -5.47 6.76
CA TRP A 125 -0.34 -6.67 5.94
C TRP A 125 0.92 -7.55 5.98
N LEU A 126 2.11 -6.95 6.05
CA LEU A 126 3.37 -7.67 6.24
C LEU A 126 3.36 -8.44 7.57
N LEU A 127 2.88 -7.83 8.65
CA LEU A 127 2.73 -8.50 9.95
C LEU A 127 1.70 -9.63 9.88
N ALA A 128 0.54 -9.38 9.25
CA ALA A 128 -0.50 -10.38 9.07
C ALA A 128 0.00 -11.62 8.31
N ILE A 129 0.67 -11.42 7.17
CA ILE A 129 1.22 -12.53 6.39
C ILE A 129 2.35 -13.24 7.13
N SER A 130 3.13 -12.54 7.95
CA SER A 130 4.17 -13.15 8.78
C SER A 130 3.59 -14.13 9.80
N ILE A 131 2.48 -13.78 10.45
CA ILE A 131 1.75 -14.65 11.39
C ILE A 131 1.18 -15.88 10.65
N ILE A 132 0.56 -15.68 9.49
CA ILE A 132 0.02 -16.77 8.67
C ILE A 132 1.16 -17.71 8.22
N LEU A 133 2.27 -17.16 7.73
CA LEU A 133 3.45 -17.93 7.30
C LEU A 133 4.02 -18.78 8.44
N ARG A 134 4.08 -18.23 9.66
CA ARG A 134 4.52 -18.99 10.83
C ARG A 134 3.64 -20.21 11.07
N ALA A 135 2.31 -20.06 10.98
CA ALA A 135 1.37 -21.17 11.12
C ALA A 135 1.53 -22.22 9.99
N ILE A 136 1.75 -21.77 8.74
CA ILE A 136 2.01 -22.65 7.59
C ILE A 136 3.30 -23.46 7.78
N VAL A 137 4.40 -22.81 8.18
CA VAL A 137 5.69 -23.48 8.44
C VAL A 137 5.56 -24.53 9.54
N GLN A 138 4.85 -24.18 10.61
CA GLN A 138 4.61 -25.03 11.78
C GLN A 138 3.53 -26.09 11.57
N GLU A 139 2.89 -26.15 10.39
CA GLU A 139 1.83 -27.12 10.05
C GLU A 139 0.65 -27.11 11.03
N ARG A 140 0.31 -25.93 11.56
CA ARG A 140 -0.77 -25.79 12.54
C ARG A 140 -1.79 -24.76 12.10
N LYS A 141 -3.02 -24.90 12.60
CA LYS A 141 -3.99 -23.82 12.52
C LYS A 141 -3.50 -22.60 13.30
N LEU A 142 -4.02 -21.44 12.94
CA LEU A 142 -3.85 -20.24 13.76
C LEU A 142 -4.65 -20.44 15.05
N SER A 143 -4.09 -20.02 16.17
CA SER A 143 -4.84 -19.92 17.43
C SER A 143 -5.91 -18.82 17.31
N LYS A 144 -6.95 -18.86 18.16
CA LYS A 144 -8.01 -17.83 18.12
C LYS A 144 -7.45 -16.39 18.21
N PRO A 145 -6.48 -16.08 19.11
CA PRO A 145 -5.89 -14.75 19.16
C PRO A 145 -5.14 -14.38 17.87
N GLU A 146 -4.43 -15.31 17.24
CA GLU A 146 -3.74 -15.06 15.97
C GLU A 146 -4.72 -14.80 14.82
N VAL A 147 -5.85 -15.52 14.77
CA VAL A 147 -6.90 -15.26 13.78
C VAL A 147 -7.46 -13.85 13.96
N VAL A 148 -7.79 -13.46 15.18
CA VAL A 148 -8.30 -12.11 15.49
C VAL A 148 -7.25 -11.06 15.11
N ALA A 149 -6.00 -11.24 15.50
CA ALA A 149 -4.92 -10.30 15.17
C ALA A 149 -4.73 -10.16 13.65
N VAL A 150 -4.71 -11.27 12.90
CA VAL A 150 -4.61 -11.24 11.43
C VAL A 150 -5.80 -10.53 10.81
N LEU A 151 -7.04 -10.82 11.25
CA LEU A 151 -8.23 -10.15 10.73
C LEU A 151 -8.21 -8.65 11.01
N VAL A 152 -7.82 -8.23 12.23
CA VAL A 152 -7.68 -6.82 12.59
C VAL A 152 -6.63 -6.13 11.74
N LEU A 153 -5.47 -6.76 11.52
CA LEU A 153 -4.40 -6.19 10.69
C LEU A 153 -4.81 -6.06 9.21
N LEU A 154 -5.45 -7.09 8.66
CA LEU A 154 -5.94 -7.05 7.28
C LEU A 154 -7.04 -6.00 7.11
N LEU A 155 -7.99 -5.93 8.06
CA LEU A 155 -9.06 -4.93 8.10
C LEU A 155 -8.47 -3.52 8.20
N TYR A 156 -7.61 -3.27 9.18
CA TYR A 156 -6.97 -1.97 9.38
C TYR A 156 -6.24 -1.50 8.12
N GLY A 157 -5.37 -2.35 7.54
CA GLY A 157 -4.62 -2.00 6.34
C GLY A 157 -5.53 -1.72 5.13
N THR A 158 -6.60 -2.49 4.98
CA THR A 158 -7.58 -2.27 3.90
C THR A 158 -8.33 -0.95 4.09
N TRP A 159 -8.71 -0.64 5.32
CA TRP A 159 -9.55 0.52 5.61
C TRP A 159 -8.79 1.83 5.57
N VAL A 160 -7.49 1.87 5.92
CA VAL A 160 -6.68 3.09 5.74
C VAL A 160 -6.46 3.43 4.25
N ARG A 161 -6.63 2.45 3.34
CA ARG A 161 -6.47 2.64 1.90
C ARG A 161 -7.46 1.76 1.11
N ILE A 162 -8.67 2.26 0.89
CA ILE A 162 -9.76 1.50 0.24
C ILE A 162 -9.39 0.94 -1.15
N ASN A 163 -8.56 1.67 -1.90
CA ASN A 163 -8.05 1.24 -3.22
C ASN A 163 -7.21 -0.05 -3.15
N ALA A 164 -6.81 -0.48 -1.96
CA ALA A 164 -6.08 -1.71 -1.75
C ALA A 164 -6.97 -2.94 -1.62
N LEU A 165 -8.30 -2.79 -1.49
CA LEU A 165 -9.22 -3.89 -1.23
C LEU A 165 -8.97 -5.14 -2.08
N PRO A 166 -8.80 -5.09 -3.42
CA PRO A 166 -8.56 -6.31 -4.17
C PRO A 166 -7.27 -7.03 -3.74
N GLY A 167 -6.25 -6.29 -3.30
CA GLY A 167 -4.99 -6.83 -2.80
C GLY A 167 -5.12 -7.65 -1.51
N VAL A 168 -6.16 -7.44 -0.69
CA VAL A 168 -6.36 -8.22 0.55
C VAL A 168 -6.91 -9.62 0.28
N LEU A 169 -7.61 -9.81 -0.85
CA LEU A 169 -8.32 -11.05 -1.16
C LEU A 169 -7.43 -12.30 -1.17
N PRO A 170 -6.22 -12.30 -1.79
CA PRO A 170 -5.32 -13.45 -1.74
C PRO A 170 -4.77 -13.72 -0.33
N LEU A 171 -4.64 -12.70 0.52
CA LEU A 171 -4.19 -12.84 1.91
C LEU A 171 -5.29 -13.48 2.78
N LEU A 172 -6.55 -13.07 2.58
CA LEU A 172 -7.71 -13.72 3.20
C LEU A 172 -7.82 -15.18 2.77
N TYR A 173 -7.55 -15.48 1.51
CA TYR A 173 -7.52 -16.86 1.04
C TYR A 173 -6.46 -17.72 1.72
N LEU A 174 -5.27 -17.18 1.99
CA LEU A 174 -4.27 -17.89 2.80
C LEU A 174 -4.76 -18.16 4.21
N LEU A 175 -5.38 -17.17 4.87
CA LEU A 175 -5.96 -17.34 6.21
C LEU A 175 -7.03 -18.44 6.22
N VAL A 176 -8.00 -18.36 5.31
CA VAL A 176 -9.10 -19.33 5.20
C VAL A 176 -8.57 -20.72 4.92
N ARG A 177 -7.61 -20.85 3.99
CA ARG A 177 -7.03 -22.16 3.65
C ARG A 177 -6.28 -22.77 4.81
N GLN A 178 -5.53 -21.96 5.59
CA GLN A 178 -4.82 -22.45 6.75
C GLN A 178 -5.76 -22.86 7.89
N GLN A 179 -6.86 -22.13 8.08
CA GLN A 179 -7.81 -22.39 9.16
C GLN A 179 -8.77 -23.57 8.85
N PHE A 180 -9.15 -23.71 7.58
CA PHE A 180 -10.12 -24.69 7.10
C PHE A 180 -9.54 -25.63 6.03
N PRO A 181 -8.51 -26.44 6.36
CA PRO A 181 -7.80 -27.26 5.37
C PRO A 181 -8.69 -28.27 4.64
N LEU A 182 -9.72 -28.78 5.30
CA LEU A 182 -10.65 -29.80 4.78
C LEU A 182 -11.72 -29.26 3.82
N LEU A 183 -11.92 -27.94 3.74
CA LEU A 183 -12.90 -27.37 2.81
C LEU A 183 -12.42 -27.49 1.37
N LYS A 184 -13.36 -27.70 0.43
CA LYS A 184 -13.08 -27.64 -1.02
C LYS A 184 -12.55 -26.25 -1.39
N GLU A 185 -11.64 -26.19 -2.37
CA GLU A 185 -10.99 -24.94 -2.79
C GLU A 185 -11.98 -23.86 -3.23
N ILE A 186 -13.07 -24.23 -3.92
CA ILE A 186 -14.14 -23.29 -4.30
C ILE A 186 -14.83 -22.66 -3.08
N LYS A 187 -15.04 -23.42 -2.00
CA LYS A 187 -15.62 -22.89 -0.75
C LYS A 187 -14.64 -21.97 -0.04
N LYS A 188 -13.34 -22.29 -0.06
CA LYS A 188 -12.29 -21.42 0.49
C LYS A 188 -12.24 -20.08 -0.26
N ALA A 189 -12.27 -20.11 -1.59
CA ALA A 189 -12.35 -18.92 -2.42
C ALA A 189 -13.62 -18.11 -2.13
N GLY A 190 -14.79 -18.77 -2.08
CA GLY A 190 -16.07 -18.14 -1.73
C GLY A 190 -16.05 -17.46 -0.36
N LEU A 191 -15.51 -18.12 0.68
CA LEU A 191 -15.33 -17.52 2.01
C LEU A 191 -14.38 -16.32 2.01
N SER A 192 -13.35 -16.33 1.16
CA SER A 192 -12.39 -15.23 1.05
C SER A 192 -13.03 -14.01 0.39
N VAL A 193 -13.82 -14.24 -0.67
CA VAL A 193 -14.62 -13.19 -1.32
C VAL A 193 -15.69 -12.65 -0.37
N ALA A 194 -16.42 -13.53 0.31
CA ALA A 194 -17.42 -13.13 1.31
C ALA A 194 -16.78 -12.34 2.46
N GLY A 195 -15.60 -12.73 2.93
CA GLY A 195 -14.83 -11.98 3.92
C GLY A 195 -14.43 -10.60 3.41
N CYS A 196 -13.95 -10.49 2.17
CA CYS A 196 -13.61 -9.23 1.53
C CYS A 196 -14.83 -8.29 1.40
N LEU A 197 -15.98 -8.82 0.98
CA LEU A 197 -17.24 -8.08 0.91
C LEU A 197 -17.74 -7.67 2.30
N ALA A 198 -17.59 -8.53 3.30
CA ALA A 198 -17.93 -8.18 4.68
C ALA A 198 -17.05 -7.02 5.18
N LEU A 199 -15.74 -7.01 4.88
CA LEU A 199 -14.86 -5.89 5.22
C LEU A 199 -15.35 -4.56 4.61
N LEU A 200 -15.84 -4.59 3.37
CA LEU A 200 -16.44 -3.42 2.72
C LEU A 200 -17.74 -2.96 3.38
N VAL A 201 -18.66 -3.89 3.62
CA VAL A 201 -19.97 -3.58 4.23
C VAL A 201 -19.78 -3.03 5.64
N ILE A 202 -18.92 -3.65 6.44
CA ILE A 202 -18.61 -3.18 7.79
C ILE A 202 -17.96 -1.79 7.72
N MET A 203 -17.04 -1.55 6.77
CA MET A 203 -16.42 -0.23 6.59
C MET A 203 -17.47 0.84 6.29
N SER A 204 -18.31 0.59 5.29
CA SER A 204 -19.37 1.49 4.88
C SER A 204 -20.36 1.74 6.02
N GLY A 205 -20.72 0.69 6.78
CA GLY A 205 -21.55 0.82 7.97
C GLY A 205 -20.90 1.69 9.05
N VAL A 206 -19.62 1.47 9.37
CA VAL A 206 -18.91 2.29 10.36
C VAL A 206 -18.79 3.74 9.90
N GLN A 207 -18.46 3.98 8.63
CA GLN A 207 -18.37 5.33 8.07
C GLN A 207 -19.72 6.05 8.12
N ASN A 208 -20.79 5.42 7.64
CA ASN A 208 -22.09 6.08 7.49
C ASN A 208 -22.90 6.16 8.78
N LEU A 209 -22.73 5.23 9.72
CA LEU A 209 -23.54 5.16 10.94
C LEU A 209 -22.82 5.74 12.16
N VAL A 210 -21.49 5.57 12.24
CA VAL A 210 -20.71 5.94 13.43
C VAL A 210 -19.93 7.23 13.22
N ILE A 211 -19.19 7.32 12.11
CA ILE A 211 -18.26 8.43 11.88
C ILE A 211 -18.97 9.64 11.27
N LYS A 212 -19.84 9.39 10.28
CA LYS A 212 -20.57 10.40 9.49
C LYS A 212 -19.63 11.49 8.96
N PRO A 213 -18.64 11.13 8.13
CA PRO A 213 -17.71 12.10 7.59
C PRO A 213 -18.41 13.13 6.70
N GLU A 214 -17.91 14.35 6.71
CA GLU A 214 -18.34 15.40 5.77
C GLU A 214 -18.03 14.98 4.33
N ALA A 215 -19.01 15.19 3.44
CA ALA A 215 -18.90 14.80 2.05
C ALA A 215 -18.12 15.87 1.25
N THR A 216 -16.91 15.53 0.84
CA THR A 216 -16.00 16.37 0.03
C THR A 216 -15.82 15.83 -1.40
N HIS A 217 -16.36 14.64 -1.68
CA HIS A 217 -16.46 14.03 -3.02
C HIS A 217 -15.13 14.02 -3.81
N PRO A 218 -14.04 13.45 -3.27
CA PRO A 218 -12.75 13.40 -3.95
C PRO A 218 -12.80 12.69 -5.31
N GLU A 219 -13.79 11.83 -5.55
CA GLU A 219 -14.06 11.19 -6.85
C GLU A 219 -14.37 12.19 -7.97
N ASN A 220 -14.85 13.40 -7.66
CA ASN A 220 -15.14 14.43 -8.66
C ASN A 220 -13.89 14.83 -9.45
N LYS A 221 -12.71 14.79 -8.82
CA LYS A 221 -11.42 14.97 -9.50
C LYS A 221 -11.22 13.98 -10.63
N LEU A 222 -11.60 12.72 -10.40
CA LEU A 222 -11.48 11.65 -11.38
C LEU A 222 -12.41 11.89 -12.57
N PHE A 223 -13.66 12.27 -12.28
CA PHE A 223 -14.64 12.56 -13.33
C PHE A 223 -14.20 13.74 -14.20
N LEU A 224 -13.74 14.82 -13.58
CA LEU A 224 -13.26 16.01 -14.29
C LEU A 224 -11.99 15.74 -15.09
N GLN A 225 -11.09 14.89 -14.59
CA GLN A 225 -9.91 14.45 -15.34
C GLN A 225 -10.29 13.70 -16.61
N ASP A 226 -11.25 12.78 -16.53
CA ASP A 226 -11.72 12.03 -17.69
C ASP A 226 -12.44 12.92 -18.71
N LEU A 227 -13.32 13.81 -18.22
CA LEU A 227 -14.02 14.79 -19.06
C LEU A 227 -13.02 15.73 -19.76
N SER A 228 -12.01 16.21 -19.04
CA SER A 228 -10.92 17.03 -19.59
C SER A 228 -10.15 16.30 -20.68
N GLY A 229 -9.84 15.02 -20.44
CA GLY A 229 -9.16 14.19 -21.44
C GLY A 229 -9.99 13.96 -22.69
N ILE A 230 -11.31 13.82 -22.57
CA ILE A 230 -12.21 13.73 -23.73
C ILE A 230 -12.25 15.09 -24.46
N PHE A 231 -12.51 16.17 -23.74
CA PHE A 231 -12.60 17.53 -24.28
C PHE A 231 -11.35 17.94 -25.07
N VAL A 232 -10.15 17.72 -24.52
CA VAL A 232 -8.88 18.11 -25.18
C VAL A 232 -8.67 17.39 -26.50
N HIS A 233 -9.11 16.13 -26.62
CA HIS A 233 -8.92 15.33 -27.82
C HIS A 233 -10.05 15.48 -28.85
N THR A 234 -11.30 15.71 -28.43
CA THR A 234 -12.47 15.77 -29.33
C THR A 234 -12.93 17.19 -29.64
N ASN A 235 -12.51 18.19 -28.85
CA ASN A 235 -13.05 19.55 -28.83
C ASN A 235 -14.55 19.64 -28.52
N GLN A 236 -15.19 18.54 -28.12
CA GLN A 236 -16.60 18.53 -27.76
C GLN A 236 -16.75 19.02 -26.32
N ASN A 237 -17.65 19.97 -26.09
CA ASN A 237 -18.00 20.36 -24.73
C ASN A 237 -18.80 19.23 -24.06
N VAL A 238 -18.13 18.51 -23.17
CA VAL A 238 -18.70 17.40 -22.37
C VAL A 238 -18.91 17.78 -20.90
N PHE A 239 -18.62 19.04 -20.55
CA PHE A 239 -18.79 19.54 -19.19
C PHE A 239 -20.25 19.98 -18.96
N PRO A 240 -20.78 19.77 -17.75
CA PRO A 240 -22.12 20.25 -17.40
C PRO A 240 -22.17 21.78 -17.29
N ASP A 241 -23.35 22.35 -17.54
CA ASP A 241 -23.54 23.81 -17.65
C ASP A 241 -23.13 24.58 -16.39
N PHE A 242 -23.35 24.03 -15.19
CA PHE A 242 -22.98 24.68 -13.91
C PHE A 242 -21.47 24.95 -13.79
N MET A 243 -20.62 24.24 -14.55
CA MET A 243 -19.18 24.52 -14.54
C MET A 243 -18.86 25.88 -15.15
N TYR A 244 -19.76 26.45 -15.95
CA TYR A 244 -19.57 27.75 -16.58
C TYR A 244 -20.09 28.91 -15.73
N ASP A 245 -20.58 28.63 -14.53
CA ASP A 245 -20.97 29.67 -13.60
C ASP A 245 -19.75 30.54 -13.23
N PRO A 246 -19.90 31.87 -13.13
CA PRO A 246 -18.78 32.79 -12.86
C PRO A 246 -17.96 32.43 -11.60
N ASP A 247 -18.60 31.77 -10.63
CA ASP A 247 -17.99 31.41 -9.34
C ASP A 247 -17.26 30.04 -9.37
N ALA A 248 -17.39 29.25 -10.45
CA ALA A 248 -16.87 27.88 -10.52
C ALA A 248 -15.36 27.76 -10.79
N ASN A 249 -14.66 28.88 -10.98
CA ASN A 249 -13.22 28.97 -11.35
C ASN A 249 -12.80 27.99 -12.47
N PHE A 250 -13.70 27.76 -13.42
CA PHE A 250 -13.52 26.82 -14.52
C PHE A 250 -13.01 27.53 -15.78
N ASP A 251 -11.95 26.99 -16.37
CA ASP A 251 -11.32 27.60 -17.55
C ASP A 251 -10.88 26.50 -18.53
N THR A 252 -11.61 26.39 -19.63
CA THR A 252 -11.32 25.41 -20.68
C THR A 252 -10.00 25.68 -21.41
N ALA A 253 -9.55 26.93 -21.51
CA ALA A 253 -8.25 27.27 -22.09
C ALA A 253 -7.12 26.82 -21.15
N TYR A 254 -7.29 26.99 -19.84
CA TYR A 254 -6.38 26.44 -18.85
C TYR A 254 -6.29 24.92 -18.95
N ILE A 255 -7.43 24.22 -19.04
CA ILE A 255 -7.47 22.76 -19.21
C ILE A 255 -6.72 22.32 -20.45
N ARG A 256 -6.92 22.98 -21.60
CA ARG A 256 -6.18 22.65 -22.84
C ARG A 256 -4.67 22.72 -22.69
N THR A 257 -4.20 23.65 -21.87
CA THR A 257 -2.76 23.92 -21.73
C THR A 257 -2.11 23.03 -20.65
N HIS A 258 -2.86 22.65 -19.61
CA HIS A 258 -2.33 21.94 -18.44
C HIS A 258 -2.79 20.48 -18.33
N PHE A 259 -3.73 20.04 -19.15
CA PHE A 259 -4.16 18.65 -19.14
C PHE A 259 -3.01 17.71 -19.49
N THR A 260 -2.85 16.70 -18.63
CA THR A 260 -1.99 15.56 -18.88
C THR A 260 -2.70 14.31 -18.38
N THR A 261 -2.46 13.18 -19.03
CA THR A 261 -2.93 11.87 -18.55
C THR A 261 -2.19 11.40 -17.29
N ALA A 262 -1.06 12.03 -16.94
CA ALA A 262 -0.16 11.59 -15.87
C ALA A 262 -0.66 11.91 -14.44
N THR A 263 -1.48 12.94 -14.28
CA THR A 263 -2.06 13.36 -13.00
C THR A 263 -3.29 14.23 -13.23
N PHE A 264 -4.22 14.21 -12.27
CA PHE A 264 -5.33 15.15 -12.21
C PHE A 264 -4.99 16.45 -11.44
N ASP A 265 -3.83 16.49 -10.75
CA ASP A 265 -3.48 17.63 -9.88
C ASP A 265 -3.19 18.92 -10.68
N ASP A 266 -2.65 18.81 -11.90
CA ASP A 266 -2.29 19.96 -12.74
C ASP A 266 -3.53 20.82 -13.10
N ILE A 267 -4.66 20.16 -13.38
CA ILE A 267 -5.92 20.85 -13.68
C ILE A 267 -6.67 21.26 -12.40
N TRP A 268 -6.44 20.57 -11.28
CA TRP A 268 -7.12 20.84 -10.01
C TRP A 268 -6.53 22.00 -9.21
N ALA A 269 -5.36 22.52 -9.56
CA ALA A 269 -4.72 23.64 -8.87
C ALA A 269 -5.59 24.92 -8.77
N ARG A 270 -6.71 24.99 -9.50
CA ARG A 270 -7.71 26.08 -9.43
C ARG A 270 -8.82 25.89 -8.38
N ASN A 271 -8.83 24.79 -7.61
CA ASN A 271 -9.84 24.51 -6.57
C ASN A 271 -11.28 24.60 -7.10
N MET A 272 -11.61 23.85 -8.17
CA MET A 272 -12.98 23.72 -8.64
C MET A 272 -13.81 22.98 -7.59
N ILE A 273 -14.74 23.64 -6.91
CA ILE A 273 -15.59 22.99 -5.90
C ILE A 273 -16.87 22.51 -6.58
N VAL A 274 -17.22 21.24 -6.35
CA VAL A 274 -18.46 20.64 -6.84
C VAL A 274 -19.17 19.98 -5.66
N ASP A 275 -20.29 20.55 -5.27
CA ASP A 275 -21.07 20.16 -4.10
C ASP A 275 -22.58 20.07 -4.42
N GLY A 276 -23.36 19.59 -3.44
CA GLY A 276 -24.82 19.48 -3.55
C GLY A 276 -25.31 18.70 -4.77
N ASP A 277 -26.34 19.22 -5.43
CA ASP A 277 -26.97 18.59 -6.60
C ASP A 277 -26.02 18.49 -7.80
N SER A 278 -25.01 19.36 -7.89
CA SER A 278 -24.03 19.40 -8.98
C SER A 278 -23.17 18.14 -9.05
N VAL A 279 -22.99 17.43 -7.92
CA VAL A 279 -22.25 16.15 -7.86
C VAL A 279 -22.93 15.07 -8.71
N ALA A 280 -24.26 14.95 -8.61
CA ALA A 280 -25.02 13.98 -9.38
C ALA A 280 -25.02 14.33 -10.87
N VAL A 281 -25.13 15.61 -11.20
CA VAL A 281 -25.06 16.13 -12.57
C VAL A 281 -23.69 15.86 -13.19
N LEU A 282 -22.60 16.14 -12.47
CA LEU A 282 -21.23 15.85 -12.93
C LEU A 282 -21.05 14.37 -13.24
N LYS A 283 -21.48 13.49 -12.31
CA LYS A 283 -21.38 12.04 -12.48
C LYS A 283 -22.17 11.57 -13.71
N HIS A 284 -23.36 12.11 -13.94
CA HIS A 284 -24.16 11.76 -15.10
C HIS A 284 -23.49 12.21 -16.41
N SER A 285 -22.97 13.43 -16.47
CA SER A 285 -22.20 13.94 -17.63
C SER A 285 -20.96 13.09 -17.90
N TRP A 286 -20.22 12.72 -16.84
CA TRP A 286 -19.09 11.80 -16.94
C TRP A 286 -19.48 10.42 -17.49
N GLN A 287 -20.54 9.80 -16.96
CA GLN A 287 -21.02 8.50 -17.45
C GLN A 287 -21.40 8.55 -18.93
N LYS A 288 -22.12 9.59 -19.35
CA LYS A 288 -22.50 9.82 -20.74
C LYS A 288 -21.27 9.96 -21.63
N ALA A 289 -20.37 10.88 -21.28
CA ALA A 289 -19.17 11.17 -22.08
C ALA A 289 -18.25 9.95 -22.21
N VAL A 290 -18.03 9.19 -21.13
CA VAL A 290 -17.22 7.96 -21.14
C VAL A 290 -17.87 6.89 -22.01
N LYS A 291 -19.20 6.73 -21.96
CA LYS A 291 -19.91 5.75 -22.79
C LYS A 291 -19.81 6.10 -24.29
N GLU A 292 -19.97 7.37 -24.63
CA GLU A 292 -19.89 7.87 -26.01
C GLU A 292 -18.45 7.86 -26.56
N ASN A 293 -17.44 7.97 -25.69
CA ASN A 293 -16.02 8.07 -26.05
C ASN A 293 -15.15 6.93 -25.47
N PHE A 294 -15.72 5.74 -25.29
CA PHE A 294 -15.09 4.65 -24.53
C PHE A 294 -13.68 4.25 -24.99
N PRO A 295 -13.37 4.13 -26.30
CA PRO A 295 -12.01 3.82 -26.75
C PRO A 295 -11.00 4.92 -26.38
N LEU A 296 -11.40 6.20 -26.45
CA LEU A 296 -10.57 7.33 -26.09
C LEU A 296 -10.33 7.36 -24.56
N TYR A 297 -11.37 7.12 -23.77
CA TYR A 297 -11.25 6.96 -22.32
C TYR A 297 -10.20 5.89 -21.97
N LEU A 298 -10.30 4.69 -22.56
CA LEU A 298 -9.31 3.63 -22.33
C LEU A 298 -7.91 4.01 -22.79
N ARG A 299 -7.77 4.75 -23.90
CA ARG A 299 -6.47 5.25 -24.37
C ARG A 299 -5.86 6.23 -23.36
N ASN A 300 -6.64 7.16 -22.83
CA ASN A 300 -6.18 8.11 -21.81
C ASN A 300 -5.74 7.38 -20.53
N ARG A 301 -6.52 6.38 -20.08
CA ARG A 301 -6.16 5.53 -18.94
C ARG A 301 -4.88 4.73 -19.19
N TYR A 302 -4.75 4.13 -20.36
CA TYR A 302 -3.54 3.41 -20.71
C TYR A 302 -2.31 4.33 -20.71
N ASP A 303 -2.45 5.52 -21.30
CA ASP A 303 -1.38 6.50 -21.35
C ASP A 303 -0.94 6.98 -19.96
N GLY A 304 -1.89 7.34 -19.10
CA GLY A 304 -1.62 7.72 -17.71
C GLY A 304 -1.02 6.59 -16.89
N PHE A 305 -1.41 5.34 -17.14
CA PHE A 305 -0.79 4.17 -16.50
C PHE A 305 0.70 3.99 -16.88
N LEU A 306 1.10 4.37 -18.11
CA LEU A 306 2.52 4.37 -18.48
C LEU A 306 3.32 5.44 -17.74
N TYR A 307 2.73 6.59 -17.42
CA TYR A 307 3.34 7.60 -16.54
C TYR A 307 3.41 7.11 -15.08
N PHE A 308 2.34 6.49 -14.58
CA PHE A 308 2.29 5.87 -13.25
C PHE A 308 3.41 4.82 -13.08
N LEU A 309 3.64 3.98 -14.09
CA LEU A 309 4.75 3.01 -14.09
C LEU A 309 6.14 3.65 -14.30
N ARG A 310 6.22 4.95 -14.60
CA ARG A 310 7.43 5.67 -15.02
C ARG A 310 8.10 5.07 -16.26
N ILE A 311 7.30 4.46 -17.14
CA ILE A 311 7.71 4.11 -18.50
C ILE A 311 7.73 5.39 -19.35
N LYS A 312 6.69 6.21 -19.22
CA LYS A 312 6.69 7.61 -19.67
C LYS A 312 7.09 8.52 -18.52
N ASN A 313 7.76 9.62 -18.85
CA ASN A 313 8.19 10.61 -17.88
C ASN A 313 7.83 12.00 -18.38
N ARG A 314 7.21 12.82 -17.52
CA ARG A 314 7.01 14.23 -17.82
C ARG A 314 8.32 15.00 -17.63
N PRO A 315 8.63 15.98 -18.50
CA PRO A 315 9.76 16.88 -18.29
C PRO A 315 9.66 17.58 -16.93
N ASN A 316 10.78 17.73 -16.24
CA ASN A 316 10.88 18.45 -14.95
C ASN A 316 10.07 17.87 -13.76
N VAL A 317 9.34 16.76 -13.93
CA VAL A 317 8.60 16.10 -12.84
C VAL A 317 9.41 14.92 -12.28
N LYS A 318 10.00 15.13 -11.11
CA LYS A 318 10.75 14.08 -10.41
C LYS A 318 9.81 13.14 -9.67
N LEU A 319 10.21 11.88 -9.58
CA LEU A 319 9.54 10.89 -8.74
C LEU A 319 10.00 11.08 -7.30
N THR A 320 9.05 11.16 -6.38
CA THR A 320 9.31 11.16 -4.94
C THR A 320 9.51 9.71 -4.50
N TYR A 321 10.76 9.33 -4.24
CA TYR A 321 11.14 7.96 -3.85
C TYR A 321 11.43 7.82 -2.34
N TYR A 322 11.32 8.90 -1.57
CA TYR A 322 11.46 8.93 -0.11
C TYR A 322 10.73 10.15 0.45
N TRP A 323 10.50 10.16 1.76
CA TRP A 323 9.95 11.33 2.47
C TRP A 323 10.65 11.52 3.82
N PHE A 324 11.75 12.29 3.85
CA PHE A 324 12.55 12.58 5.06
C PHE A 324 12.37 14.02 5.54
N PHE A 325 11.24 14.65 5.24
CA PHE A 325 10.96 16.04 5.59
C PHE A 325 9.58 16.20 6.22
N ALA A 326 9.37 17.36 6.82
CA ALA A 326 8.09 17.78 7.38
C ALA A 326 7.62 19.00 6.59
N THR A 327 6.43 18.90 6.00
CA THR A 327 5.82 20.07 5.36
C THR A 327 5.57 21.16 6.41
N PRO A 328 5.79 22.45 6.09
CA PRO A 328 5.42 23.56 6.96
C PRO A 328 3.99 23.41 7.48
N ASN A 329 3.79 23.55 8.78
CA ASN A 329 2.53 23.23 9.42
C ASN A 329 2.29 24.06 10.68
N GLN A 330 1.01 24.23 11.01
CA GLN A 330 0.53 24.97 12.18
C GLN A 330 0.85 24.29 13.53
N PHE A 331 1.21 23.00 13.52
CA PHE A 331 1.50 22.22 14.73
C PHE A 331 2.98 22.22 15.11
N GLN A 332 3.82 22.95 14.37
CA GLN A 332 5.27 23.04 14.55
C GLN A 332 5.98 21.67 14.53
N PHE A 333 5.38 20.67 13.88
CA PHE A 333 6.05 19.39 13.66
C PHE A 333 7.20 19.59 12.70
N ALA A 334 8.38 19.14 13.11
CA ALA A 334 9.62 19.28 12.36
C ALA A 334 10.41 17.98 12.43
N VAL A 335 11.19 17.74 11.38
CA VAL A 335 12.15 16.63 11.36
C VAL A 335 13.34 16.99 12.22
N ARG A 336 13.76 16.05 13.07
CA ARG A 336 14.96 16.17 13.89
C ARG A 336 16.10 15.42 13.21
N HIS A 337 16.90 16.17 12.45
CA HIS A 337 18.09 15.61 11.79
C HIS A 337 19.09 15.08 12.81
N ASN A 338 19.66 13.93 12.50
CA ASN A 338 20.67 13.24 13.28
C ASN A 338 21.52 12.39 12.34
N GLY A 339 22.73 12.00 12.76
CA GLY A 339 23.66 11.29 11.89
C GLY A 339 23.13 9.96 11.32
N LEU A 340 22.20 9.28 12.02
CA LEU A 340 21.57 8.07 11.52
C LEU A 340 20.53 8.38 10.43
N LEU A 341 19.68 9.39 10.64
CA LEU A 341 18.75 9.85 9.62
C LEU A 341 19.48 10.34 8.38
N ASP A 342 20.53 11.15 8.54
CA ASP A 342 21.29 11.68 7.42
C ASP A 342 21.99 10.55 6.63
N ALA A 343 22.47 9.51 7.32
CA ALA A 343 23.01 8.31 6.68
C ALA A 343 21.92 7.52 5.92
N MET A 344 20.73 7.35 6.51
CA MET A 344 19.58 6.73 5.84
C MET A 344 19.18 7.52 4.59
N GLU A 345 19.03 8.83 4.70
CA GLU A 345 18.69 9.72 3.59
C GLU A 345 19.73 9.65 2.48
N ARG A 346 21.02 9.74 2.82
CA ARG A 346 22.11 9.60 1.84
C ARG A 346 22.07 8.25 1.15
N SER A 347 21.83 7.16 1.89
CA SER A 347 21.75 5.83 1.31
C SER A 347 20.63 5.72 0.27
N VAL A 348 19.45 6.27 0.56
CA VAL A 348 18.31 6.26 -0.37
C VAL A 348 18.56 7.16 -1.57
N LYS A 349 19.12 8.37 -1.37
CA LYS A 349 19.48 9.30 -2.46
C LYS A 349 20.51 8.71 -3.43
N LEU A 350 21.53 8.01 -2.92
CA LEU A 350 22.53 7.33 -3.76
C LEU A 350 21.91 6.28 -4.69
N GLN A 351 20.77 5.71 -4.29
CA GLN A 351 20.09 4.63 -4.99
C GLN A 351 18.89 5.12 -5.81
N ALA A 352 18.57 6.41 -5.77
CA ALA A 352 17.42 7.04 -6.44
C ALA A 352 17.28 6.72 -7.93
N ASN A 353 18.42 6.58 -8.61
CA ASN A 353 18.48 6.33 -10.05
C ASN A 353 18.59 4.85 -10.40
N PHE A 354 18.68 3.97 -9.40
CA PHE A 354 18.77 2.53 -9.65
C PHE A 354 17.43 2.00 -10.17
N ILE A 355 17.51 0.94 -10.97
CA ILE A 355 16.38 0.36 -11.68
C ILE A 355 15.24 -0.06 -10.74
N TYR A 356 15.55 -0.53 -9.53
CA TYR A 356 14.55 -0.95 -8.55
C TYR A 356 13.87 0.21 -7.82
N MET A 357 14.35 1.45 -7.98
CA MET A 357 13.65 2.66 -7.55
C MET A 357 12.68 3.17 -8.64
N LYS A 358 12.37 2.33 -9.64
CA LYS A 358 11.37 2.60 -10.68
C LYS A 358 10.18 1.65 -10.53
N PRO A 359 8.93 2.15 -10.59
CA PRO A 359 7.75 1.30 -10.41
C PRO A 359 7.63 0.13 -11.40
N TRP A 360 7.91 0.36 -12.69
CA TRP A 360 7.83 -0.69 -13.71
C TRP A 360 8.72 -1.91 -13.39
N PHE A 361 9.84 -1.71 -12.69
CA PHE A 361 10.74 -2.79 -12.32
C PHE A 361 10.03 -3.80 -11.43
N TRP A 362 9.27 -3.34 -10.42
CA TRP A 362 8.58 -4.23 -9.49
C TRP A 362 7.39 -4.94 -10.12
N LEU A 363 6.72 -4.30 -11.08
CA LEU A 363 5.72 -4.97 -11.90
C LEU A 363 6.37 -6.06 -12.76
N LEU A 364 7.49 -5.76 -13.40
CA LEU A 364 8.24 -6.73 -14.21
C LEU A 364 8.71 -7.91 -13.36
N VAL A 365 9.34 -7.66 -12.20
CA VAL A 365 9.78 -8.73 -11.29
C VAL A 365 8.59 -9.58 -10.85
N ASN A 366 7.44 -8.98 -10.52
CA ASN A 366 6.23 -9.74 -10.18
C ASN A 366 5.82 -10.70 -11.31
N VAL A 367 5.74 -10.21 -12.55
CA VAL A 367 5.41 -11.01 -13.73
C VAL A 367 6.46 -12.10 -13.98
N LEU A 368 7.75 -11.80 -13.85
CA LEU A 368 8.83 -12.77 -14.07
C LEU A 368 8.90 -13.86 -12.98
N LEU A 369 8.53 -13.54 -11.74
CA LEU A 369 8.47 -14.50 -10.65
C LEU A 369 7.27 -15.44 -10.78
N PHE A 370 6.18 -15.03 -11.44
CA PHE A 370 4.94 -15.80 -11.51
C PHE A 370 5.12 -17.20 -12.13
N PRO A 371 5.79 -17.39 -13.30
CA PRO A 371 6.04 -18.72 -13.85
C PRO A 371 6.93 -19.60 -12.97
N LEU A 372 7.78 -19.00 -12.12
CA LEU A 372 8.65 -19.76 -11.22
C LEU A 372 7.87 -20.50 -10.15
N ALA A 373 6.64 -20.07 -9.83
CA ALA A 373 5.74 -20.83 -8.98
C ALA A 373 5.54 -22.27 -9.46
N PHE A 374 5.41 -22.48 -10.77
CA PHE A 374 5.19 -23.81 -11.35
C PHE A 374 6.44 -24.69 -11.32
N ARG A 375 7.62 -24.08 -11.18
CA ARG A 375 8.90 -24.79 -11.00
C ARG A 375 9.21 -25.09 -9.53
N MET A 376 8.56 -24.41 -8.59
CA MET A 376 8.65 -24.77 -7.17
C MET A 376 7.99 -26.14 -6.96
N LYS A 377 8.65 -27.05 -6.25
CA LYS A 377 8.00 -28.29 -5.79
C LYS A 377 6.72 -27.91 -5.03
N ARG A 378 5.63 -28.65 -5.29
CA ARG A 378 4.38 -28.52 -4.52
C ARG A 378 4.72 -28.73 -3.05
N GLY A 379 4.77 -27.63 -2.31
CA GLY A 379 5.30 -27.58 -0.96
C GLY A 379 4.74 -26.36 -0.23
N LYS A 380 5.04 -26.26 1.06
CA LYS A 380 4.41 -25.29 1.96
C LYS A 380 4.57 -23.82 1.53
N MET A 381 5.64 -23.49 0.80
CA MET A 381 5.96 -22.11 0.40
C MET A 381 5.43 -21.71 -0.98
N GLN A 382 5.02 -22.66 -1.83
CA GLN A 382 4.55 -22.35 -3.19
C GLN A 382 3.27 -21.51 -3.17
N LEU A 383 2.34 -21.85 -2.27
CA LEU A 383 1.08 -21.12 -2.20
C LEU A 383 1.25 -19.71 -1.62
N PRO A 384 1.94 -19.49 -0.48
CA PRO A 384 2.19 -18.13 0.00
C PRO A 384 2.95 -17.28 -1.01
N PHE A 385 3.91 -17.86 -1.73
CA PHE A 385 4.58 -17.21 -2.85
C PHE A 385 3.58 -16.71 -3.91
N LEU A 386 2.72 -17.59 -4.42
CA LEU A 386 1.70 -17.23 -5.41
C LEU A 386 0.73 -16.15 -4.89
N MET A 387 0.24 -16.29 -3.66
CA MET A 387 -0.74 -15.37 -3.09
C MET A 387 -0.13 -13.98 -2.83
N LEU A 388 1.16 -13.87 -2.51
CA LEU A 388 1.86 -12.59 -2.43
C LEU A 388 1.95 -11.90 -3.80
N LEU A 389 2.30 -12.65 -4.85
CA LEU A 389 2.36 -12.11 -6.21
C LEU A 389 0.97 -11.64 -6.69
N ILE A 390 -0.07 -12.47 -6.49
CA ILE A 390 -1.46 -12.11 -6.86
C ILE A 390 -1.95 -10.94 -6.02
N SER A 391 -1.68 -10.91 -4.71
CA SER A 391 -2.05 -9.79 -3.82
C SER A 391 -1.44 -8.49 -4.33
N SER A 392 -0.17 -8.54 -4.71
CA SER A 392 0.51 -7.38 -5.28
C SER A 392 -0.08 -6.93 -6.61
N LEU A 393 -0.47 -7.83 -7.52
CA LEU A 393 -1.08 -7.46 -8.80
C LEU A 393 -2.48 -6.89 -8.60
N PHE A 394 -3.26 -7.51 -7.72
CA PHE A 394 -4.61 -7.03 -7.38
C PHE A 394 -4.57 -5.68 -6.69
N TYR A 395 -3.54 -5.39 -5.89
CA TYR A 395 -3.32 -4.05 -5.33
C TYR A 395 -3.02 -2.98 -6.41
N LEU A 396 -2.27 -3.32 -7.46
CA LEU A 396 -1.96 -2.40 -8.55
C LEU A 396 -3.11 -2.22 -9.55
N LEU A 397 -3.97 -3.23 -9.71
CA LEU A 397 -5.04 -3.23 -10.71
C LEU A 397 -5.98 -2.00 -10.62
N PRO A 398 -6.47 -1.56 -9.44
CA PRO A 398 -7.27 -0.35 -9.32
C PRO A 398 -6.58 0.93 -9.79
N GLN A 399 -5.25 0.99 -9.75
CA GLN A 399 -4.50 2.18 -10.19
C GLN A 399 -4.67 2.44 -11.70
N PHE A 400 -4.93 1.38 -12.48
CA PHE A 400 -5.26 1.55 -13.90
C PHE A 400 -6.58 2.29 -14.10
N PHE A 401 -7.61 1.98 -13.31
CA PHE A 401 -8.96 2.51 -13.51
C PHE A 401 -9.26 3.78 -12.71
N ILE A 402 -8.69 3.92 -11.51
CA ILE A 402 -9.15 4.88 -10.50
C ILE A 402 -8.12 5.99 -10.26
N TYR A 403 -6.82 5.70 -10.33
CA TYR A 403 -5.83 6.60 -9.73
C TYR A 403 -4.47 6.55 -10.43
N GLN A 404 -4.15 7.61 -11.15
CA GLN A 404 -2.92 7.74 -11.92
C GLN A 404 -2.23 9.02 -11.48
N ILE A 405 -1.25 8.88 -10.58
CA ILE A 405 -0.35 9.96 -10.18
C ILE A 405 1.06 9.48 -10.42
N ASP A 406 1.80 10.18 -11.28
CA ASP A 406 3.18 9.83 -11.60
C ASP A 406 4.16 10.27 -10.50
N THR A 407 3.83 11.23 -9.64
CA THR A 407 4.79 11.92 -8.76
C THR A 407 5.29 11.13 -7.55
N ASP A 408 4.65 10.04 -7.12
CA ASP A 408 4.95 9.42 -5.82
C ASP A 408 5.13 7.89 -5.89
N PHE A 409 6.29 7.40 -5.42
CA PHE A 409 6.63 5.99 -5.39
C PHE A 409 5.85 5.22 -4.31
N ARG A 410 5.29 5.89 -3.30
CA ARG A 410 4.56 5.25 -2.19
C ARG A 410 3.40 4.37 -2.67
N TYR A 411 2.81 4.69 -3.82
CA TYR A 411 1.71 3.91 -4.39
C TYR A 411 2.11 2.50 -4.82
N PHE A 412 3.40 2.21 -4.97
CA PHE A 412 3.92 0.87 -5.27
C PHE A 412 4.48 0.14 -4.05
N TYR A 413 4.36 0.73 -2.85
CA TYR A 413 5.07 0.26 -1.67
C TYR A 413 4.69 -1.18 -1.28
N TRP A 414 3.39 -1.53 -1.31
CA TRP A 414 2.96 -2.91 -1.08
C TRP A 414 3.46 -3.88 -2.16
N ASN A 415 3.50 -3.46 -3.43
CA ASN A 415 4.05 -4.28 -4.50
C ASN A 415 5.54 -4.58 -4.26
N CYS A 416 6.33 -3.60 -3.83
CA CYS A 416 7.73 -3.79 -3.45
C CYS A 416 7.87 -4.78 -2.29
N VAL A 417 7.09 -4.60 -1.21
CA VAL A 417 7.12 -5.44 0.00
C VAL A 417 6.72 -6.88 -0.31
N ALA A 418 5.59 -7.09 -1.00
CA ALA A 418 5.07 -8.42 -1.30
C ALA A 418 5.96 -9.20 -2.26
N VAL A 419 6.48 -8.55 -3.31
CA VAL A 419 7.39 -9.17 -4.29
C VAL A 419 8.74 -9.51 -3.65
N SER A 420 9.27 -8.64 -2.79
CA SER A 420 10.50 -8.92 -2.04
C SER A 420 10.34 -10.15 -1.14
N LEU A 421 9.23 -10.23 -0.39
CA LEU A 421 8.94 -11.39 0.44
C LEU A 421 8.76 -12.66 -0.40
N ALA A 422 8.07 -12.57 -1.54
CA ALA A 422 7.94 -13.69 -2.47
C ALA A 422 9.30 -14.18 -2.97
N ALA A 423 10.22 -13.28 -3.34
CA ALA A 423 11.58 -13.64 -3.75
C ALA A 423 12.34 -14.38 -2.64
N ILE A 424 12.23 -13.93 -1.38
CA ILE A 424 12.83 -14.63 -0.23
C ILE A 424 12.26 -16.05 -0.07
N LEU A 425 10.94 -16.22 -0.22
CA LEU A 425 10.30 -17.53 -0.17
C LEU A 425 10.77 -18.47 -1.29
N LEU A 426 10.94 -17.93 -2.50
CA LEU A 426 11.46 -18.68 -3.64
C LEU A 426 12.89 -19.18 -3.38
N VAL A 427 13.78 -18.29 -2.93
CA VAL A 427 15.17 -18.63 -2.61
C VAL A 427 15.19 -19.72 -1.54
N ASN A 428 14.44 -19.56 -0.45
CA ASN A 428 14.33 -20.60 0.60
C ASN A 428 13.86 -21.95 0.04
N GLY A 429 12.91 -21.96 -0.89
CA GLY A 429 12.44 -23.18 -1.57
C GLY A 429 13.52 -23.88 -2.40
N GLN A 430 14.40 -23.12 -3.07
CA GLN A 430 15.52 -23.67 -3.83
C GLN A 430 16.61 -24.26 -2.92
N TRP A 431 16.95 -23.59 -1.81
CA TRP A 431 17.91 -24.10 -0.82
C TRP A 431 17.47 -25.42 -0.18
N ALA A 432 16.17 -25.59 0.06
CA ALA A 432 15.63 -26.86 0.54
C ALA A 432 15.85 -28.00 -0.47
N LYS A 433 15.68 -27.73 -1.77
CA LYS A 433 15.88 -28.72 -2.84
C LYS A 433 17.32 -29.24 -2.91
N VAL A 434 18.32 -28.34 -2.84
CA VAL A 434 19.76 -28.71 -2.88
C VAL A 434 20.14 -29.61 -1.69
N LYS A 435 19.62 -29.30 -0.49
CA LYS A 435 19.87 -30.13 0.70
C LYS A 435 19.26 -31.53 0.60
N ASP A 436 18.04 -31.64 0.08
CA ASP A 436 17.40 -32.95 -0.13
C ASP A 436 18.21 -33.79 -1.14
N GLU A 437 18.67 -33.20 -2.25
CA GLU A 437 19.45 -33.89 -3.28
C GLU A 437 20.82 -34.35 -2.75
N THR A 438 21.55 -33.49 -2.05
CA THR A 438 22.84 -33.85 -1.41
C THR A 438 22.69 -34.90 -0.31
N SER A 439 21.57 -34.92 0.43
CA SER A 439 21.31 -35.96 1.44
C SER A 439 21.02 -37.33 0.82
N LYS A 440 20.35 -37.38 -0.33
CA LYS A 440 20.11 -38.62 -1.08
C LYS A 440 21.38 -39.21 -1.67
N VAL A 441 22.29 -38.37 -2.19
CA VAL A 441 23.59 -38.81 -2.72
C VAL A 441 24.52 -39.35 -1.63
N LYS A 442 24.42 -38.85 -0.39
CA LYS A 442 25.22 -39.36 0.73
C LYS A 442 24.71 -40.67 1.34
N ASN A 443 23.46 -41.03 1.08
CA ASN A 443 22.80 -42.23 1.60
C ASN A 443 22.62 -43.32 0.53
N ALA A 444 23.09 -43.06 -0.70
CA ALA A 444 23.25 -44.04 -1.78
C ALA A 444 24.74 -44.37 -1.88
#